data_AF-Q0I5N7-F1
#
_entry.id   AF-Q0I5N7-F1
#
_cell.length_a   1.000
_cell.length_b   1.000
_cell.length_c   1.000
_cell.angle_alpha   90.00
_cell.angle_beta   90.00
_cell.angle_gamma   90.00
#
_symmetry.space_group_name_H-M   'P 1'
#
loop_
_entity.id
_entity.type
_entity.pdbx_description
1 polymer ?
#
loop_
_entity_poly.entity_id
_entity_poly.type
_entity_poly.pdbx_seq_one_letter_code
_entity_poly.pdbx_strand_id
1 'polypeptide(L)' 'MFRLFKPPFEISTLEAWSKMSDDIAKVAILAVPVMLYSNYSLGFRIFNIVILSVIALVFLTTGRCLRLEIIKCSKEK' A
#
# COMPACT_ATOMS: atom_id res chain seq x y z
N MET A 1 -10.78 -13.37 20.55
CA MET A 1 -11.50 -13.61 19.27
C MET A 1 -10.49 -13.60 18.12
N PHE A 2 -9.77 -14.70 17.89
CA PHE A 2 -8.77 -14.82 16.80
C PHE A 2 -9.33 -15.60 15.60
N ARG A 3 -10.62 -15.41 15.29
CA ARG A 3 -11.27 -16.05 14.13
C ARG A 3 -11.25 -15.17 12.87
N LEU A 4 -10.74 -13.94 12.93
CA LEU A 4 -10.56 -13.07 11.76
C LEU A 4 -9.47 -13.57 10.80
N PHE A 5 -8.55 -14.42 11.29
CA PHE A 5 -7.47 -15.00 10.49
C PHE A 5 -7.81 -16.41 9.95
N LYS A 6 -9.07 -16.86 10.07
CA LYS A 6 -9.46 -18.18 9.57
C LYS A 6 -10.02 -18.06 8.14
N PRO A 7 -9.48 -18.82 7.16
CA PRO A 7 -9.94 -18.80 5.77
C PRO A 7 -11.40 -19.30 5.63
N PRO A 8 -12.09 -18.96 4.53
CA PRO A 8 -11.53 -18.59 3.24
C PRO A 8 -11.33 -17.08 3.14
N PHE A 9 -10.12 -16.65 2.77
CA PHE A 9 -9.97 -15.28 2.26
C PHE A 9 -10.77 -15.25 0.96
N GLU A 10 -11.95 -14.67 1.01
CA GLU A 10 -12.75 -14.47 -0.17
C GLU A 10 -11.89 -13.65 -1.14
N ILE A 11 -11.74 -14.11 -2.38
CA ILE A 11 -10.91 -13.45 -3.39
C ILE A 11 -11.26 -11.96 -3.49
N SER A 12 -12.54 -11.65 -3.32
CA SER A 12 -13.08 -10.28 -3.24
C SER A 12 -12.49 -9.44 -2.11
N THR A 13 -12.23 -10.02 -0.93
CA THR A 13 -11.59 -9.33 0.19
C THR A 13 -10.11 -9.05 -0.11
N LEU A 14 -9.37 -10.04 -0.63
CA LEU A 14 -7.97 -9.84 -1.04
C LEU A 14 -7.85 -8.79 -2.16
N GLU A 15 -8.79 -8.78 -3.09
CA GLU A 15 -8.87 -7.80 -4.17
C GLU A 15 -9.14 -6.39 -3.62
N ALA A 16 -10.05 -6.25 -2.65
CA ALA A 16 -10.28 -4.99 -1.94
C ALA A 16 -9.01 -4.49 -1.23
N TRP A 17 -8.26 -5.38 -0.55
CA TRP A 17 -6.97 -5.03 0.07
C TRP A 17 -5.91 -4.61 -0.93
N SER A 18 -5.85 -5.26 -2.10
CA SER A 18 -4.96 -4.86 -3.19
C SER A 18 -5.29 -3.46 -3.70
N LYS A 19 -6.58 -3.18 -3.95
CA LYS A 19 -7.04 -1.87 -4.41
C LYS A 19 -6.80 -0.78 -3.37
N MET A 20 -7.06 -1.06 -2.10
CA MET A 20 -6.76 -0.15 -0.99
C MET A 20 -5.26 0.15 -0.89
N SER A 21 -4.40 -0.85 -1.08
CA SER A 21 -2.95 -0.64 -1.09
C SER A 21 -2.49 0.23 -2.26
N ASP A 22 -3.06 0.03 -3.45
CA ASP A 22 -2.80 0.89 -4.62
C ASP A 22 -3.25 2.34 -4.38
N ASP A 23 -4.41 2.54 -3.74
CA ASP A 23 -4.92 3.88 -3.44
C ASP A 23 -4.08 4.60 -2.37
N ILE A 24 -3.60 3.90 -1.34
CA ILE A 24 -2.65 4.45 -0.35
C ILE A 24 -1.34 4.86 -1.03
N ALA A 25 -0.81 4.03 -1.94
CA ALA A 25 0.39 4.37 -2.69
C ALA A 25 0.20 5.63 -3.55
N LYS A 26 -0.95 5.78 -4.22
CA LYS A 26 -1.28 7.01 -4.98
C LYS A 26 -1.34 8.24 -4.07
N VAL A 27 -1.99 8.14 -2.92
CA VAL A 27 -2.08 9.25 -1.95
C VAL A 27 -0.68 9.64 -1.45
N ALA A 28 0.19 8.67 -1.17
CA ALA A 28 1.57 8.92 -0.78
C ALA A 28 2.36 9.66 -1.87
N ILE A 29 2.17 9.30 -3.15
CA ILE A 29 2.79 10.01 -4.28
C ILE A 29 2.26 11.45 -4.40
N LEU A 30 0.94 11.66 -4.22
CA LEU A 30 0.33 12.99 -4.26
C LEU A 30 0.82 13.90 -3.12
N ALA A 31 1.22 13.33 -1.98
CA ALA A 31 1.76 14.09 -0.85
C ALA A 31 3.21 14.58 -1.08
N VAL A 32 3.96 14.01 -2.03
CA VAL A 32 5.33 14.44 -2.36
C VAL A 32 5.40 15.92 -2.76
N PRO A 33 4.63 16.42 -3.75
CA PRO A 33 4.63 17.84 -4.10
C PRO A 33 4.13 18.72 -2.96
N VAL A 34 3.12 18.28 -2.20
CA VAL A 34 2.62 19.03 -1.02
C VAL A 34 3.75 19.27 -0.02
N MET A 35 4.59 18.25 0.22
CA MET A 35 5.71 18.39 1.14
C MET A 35 6.87 19.20 0.55
N LEU A 36 7.06 19.15 -0.77
CA LEU A 36 8.08 19.90 -1.49
C LEU A 36 7.82 21.42 -1.51
N TYR A 37 6.55 21.84 -1.47
CA TYR A 37 6.17 23.26 -1.40
C TYR A 37 5.97 23.79 0.03
N SER A 38 6.01 22.93 1.05
CA SER A 38 5.77 23.34 2.44
C SER A 38 6.88 24.23 3.03
N ASN A 39 6.57 25.21 3.88
CA ASN A 39 7.56 26.12 4.50
C ASN A 39 8.47 25.48 5.59
N TYR A 40 8.57 24.14 5.66
CA TYR A 40 9.42 23.45 6.62
C TYR A 40 10.92 23.55 6.29
N SER A 41 11.76 23.37 7.33
CA SER A 41 13.22 23.23 7.19
C SER A 41 13.60 22.17 6.15
N LEU A 42 14.67 22.42 5.38
CA LEU A 42 15.17 21.54 4.32
C LEU A 42 15.38 20.09 4.79
N GLY A 43 15.91 19.89 6.00
CA GLY A 43 16.11 18.55 6.56
C GLY A 43 14.79 17.81 6.80
N PHE A 44 13.77 18.51 7.30
CA PHE A 44 12.45 17.95 7.55
C PHE A 44 11.72 17.60 6.25
N ARG A 45 11.88 18.42 5.21
CA ARG A 45 11.35 18.15 3.86
C ARG A 45 11.93 16.87 3.26
N ILE A 46 13.26 16.74 3.24
CA ILE A 46 13.94 15.57 2.67
C ILE A 46 13.55 14.30 3.42
N PHE A 47 13.55 14.35 4.76
CA PHE A 47 13.16 13.21 5.59
C PHE A 47 11.73 12.73 5.29
N ASN A 48 10.77 13.65 5.18
CA ASN A 48 9.38 13.29 4.88
C ASN A 48 9.20 12.76 3.45
N ILE A 49 9.91 13.32 2.47
CA ILE A 49 9.88 12.80 1.08
C ILE A 49 10.43 11.37 1.02
N VAL A 50 11.51 11.09 1.75
CA VAL A 50 12.09 9.73 1.83
C VAL A 50 11.09 8.76 2.47
N ILE A 51 10.48 9.13 3.60
CA ILE A 51 9.47 8.30 4.27
C ILE A 51 8.26 8.07 3.35
N LEU A 52 7.73 9.11 2.72
CA LEU A 52 6.63 9.00 1.77
C LEU A 52 6.96 8.04 0.62
N SER A 53 8.18 8.10 0.10
CA SER A 53 8.66 7.21 -0.97
C SER A 53 8.78 5.76 -0.50
N VAL A 54 9.29 5.53 0.71
CA VAL A 54 9.37 4.18 1.31
C VAL A 54 7.97 3.59 1.51
N ILE A 55 7.04 4.37 2.07
CA ILE A 55 5.66 3.95 2.27
C ILE A 55 5.00 3.61 0.93
N ALA A 56 5.16 4.46 -0.09
CA ALA A 56 4.63 4.20 -1.42
C ALA A 56 5.16 2.88 -2.00
N LEU A 57 6.47 2.60 -1.87
CA LEU A 57 7.09 1.36 -2.35
C LEU A 57 6.60 0.12 -1.59
N VAL A 58 6.48 0.20 -0.27
CA VAL A 58 5.98 -0.91 0.56
C VAL A 58 4.53 -1.23 0.22
N PHE A 59 3.67 -0.22 0.08
CA PHE A 59 2.27 -0.42 -0.28
C PHE A 59 2.10 -0.94 -1.72
N LEU A 60 2.90 -0.44 -2.67
CA LEU A 60 2.89 -0.95 -4.05
C LEU A 60 3.33 -2.42 -4.12
N THR A 61 4.37 -2.77 -3.35
CA THR A 61 4.89 -4.15 -3.29
C THR A 61 3.89 -5.09 -2.61
N THR A 62 3.22 -4.62 -1.56
CA THR A 62 2.16 -5.36 -0.86
C THR A 62 0.96 -5.58 -1.77
N GLY A 63 0.53 -4.56 -2.52
CA GLY A 63 -0.54 -4.67 -3.52
C GLY A 63 -0.23 -5.71 -4.60
N ARG A 64 1.03 -5.79 -5.07
CA ARG A 64 1.49 -6.83 -6.00
C ARG A 64 1.50 -8.22 -5.37
N CYS A 65 2.00 -8.35 -4.14
CA CYS A 65 2.05 -9.63 -3.43
C CYS A 65 0.63 -10.19 -3.20
N LEU A 66 -0.31 -9.34 -2.82
CA LEU A 66 -1.73 -9.69 -2.68
C LEU A 66 -2.33 -10.20 -4.00
N ARG A 67 -2.04 -9.57 -5.15
CA ARG A 67 -2.52 -10.05 -6.46
C ARG A 67 -1.94 -11.41 -6.83
N LEU A 68 -0.68 -11.68 -6.50
CA LEU A 68 -0.05 -12.98 -6.75
C LEU A 68 -0.71 -14.08 -5.90
N GLU A 69 -0.97 -13.80 -4.62
CA GLU A 69 -1.67 -14.74 -3.74
C GLU A 69 -3.12 -14.98 -4.20
N ILE A 70 -3.82 -13.97 -4.71
CA ILE A 70 -5.15 -14.15 -5.33
C ILE A 70 -5.10 -15.12 -6.51
N ILE A 71 -4.15 -14.93 -7.44
CA ILE A 71 -4.02 -15.78 -8.63
C ILE A 71 -3.72 -17.24 -8.22
N LYS A 72 -2.88 -17.42 -7.20
CA LYS A 72 -2.55 -18.74 -6.65
C LYS A 72 -3.78 -19.42 -6.04
N CYS A 73 -4.53 -18.71 -5.19
CA CYS A 73 -5.76 -19.21 -4.58
C CYS A 73 -6.87 -19.49 -5.61
N SER A 74 -6.89 -18.78 -6.74
CA SER A 74 -7.83 -19.00 -7.85
C SER A 74 -7.49 -20.27 -8.66
N LYS A 75 -6.20 -20.63 -8.77
CA LYS A 75 -5.74 -21.84 -9.48
C LYS A 75 -5.91 -23.15 -8.71
N GLU A 76 -6.10 -23.07 -7.38
CA GLU A 76 -6.18 -24.24 -6.49
C GLU A 76 -7.64 -24.68 -6.23
N LYS A 77 -8.62 -24.02 -6.85
CA LYS A 77 -10.04 -24.42 -6.91
C LYS A 77 -10.35 -25.14 -8.21
#